data_AF-A0A959UTG6-F1
#
_entry.id   AF-A0A959UTG6-F1
#
_cell.length_a   1.000
_cell.length_b   1.000
_cell.length_c   1.000
_cell.angle_alpha   90.00
_cell.angle_beta   90.00
_cell.angle_gamma   90.00
#
_symmetry.space_group_name_H-M   'P 1'
#
loop_
_entity.id
_entity.type
_entity.pdbx_description
1 polymer ?
#
loop_
_entity_poly.entity_id
_entity_poly.type
_entity_poly.pdbx_seq_one_letter_code
_entity_poly.pdbx_strand_id
1 'polypeptide(L)' 'RTVFNLYVFEEMTHKEIADELGISVGTSKSNLAKAKGNLRKILKQEHRLP' A
#
# COMPACT_ATOMS: atom_id res chain seq x y z
N ARG A 1 2.17 1.20 -5.75
CA ARG A 1 2.87 2.23 -4.94
C ARG A 1 1.93 3.37 -4.59
N THR A 2 1.21 3.94 -5.56
CA THR A 2 0.22 5.04 -5.37
C THR A 2 -0.73 4.84 -4.19
N VAL A 3 -1.50 3.74 -4.13
CA VAL A 3 -2.42 3.46 -3.02
C VAL A 3 -1.74 3.44 -1.64
N PHE A 4 -0.50 2.94 -1.55
CA PHE A 4 0.23 2.94 -0.28
C PHE A 4 0.59 4.37 0.15
N ASN A 5 1.05 5.21 -0.78
CA ASN A 5 1.42 6.58 -0.47
C ASN A 5 0.21 7.41 -0.06
N LEU A 6 -0.88 7.35 -0.83
CA LEU A 6 -2.12 8.08 -0.53
C LEU A 6 -2.71 7.67 0.83
N TYR A 7 -2.60 6.38 1.19
CA TYR A 7 -3.10 5.91 2.48
C TYR A 7 -2.19 6.30 3.67
N VAL A 8 -0.87 6.23 3.50
CA VAL A 8 0.09 6.37 4.61
C VAL A 8 0.54 7.82 4.83
N PHE A 9 0.73 8.58 3.75
CA PHE A 9 1.27 9.95 3.81
C PHE A 9 0.17 11.01 3.66
N GLU A 10 -0.83 10.74 2.81
CA GLU A 10 -1.95 11.67 2.59
C GLU A 10 -3.18 11.33 3.45
N GLU A 11 -3.09 10.31 4.31
CA GLU A 11 -4.12 9.85 5.24
C GLU A 11 -5.50 9.57 4.61
N MET A 12 -5.55 9.32 3.30
CA MET A 12 -6.81 9.07 2.58
C MET A 12 -7.39 7.70 2.94
N THR A 13 -8.71 7.65 3.08
CA THR A 13 -9.45 6.40 3.24
C THR A 13 -9.45 5.58 1.95
N HIS A 14 -9.73 4.27 2.05
CA HIS A 14 -9.87 3.42 0.86
C HIS A 14 -10.99 3.84 -0.09
N LYS A 15 -11.98 4.59 0.41
CA LYS A 15 -13.08 5.12 -0.41
C LYS A 15 -12.59 6.31 -1.23
N GLU A 16 -11.95 7.29 -0.59
CA GLU A 16 -11.38 8.46 -1.28
C GLU A 16 -10.33 8.04 -2.32
N ILE A 17 -9.48 7.08 -1.99
CA ILE A 17 -8.49 6.54 -2.95
C ILE A 17 -9.16 5.82 -4.12
N ALA A 18 -10.26 5.12 -3.87
CA ALA A 18 -11.01 4.42 -4.92
C ALA A 18 -11.65 5.42 -5.90
N ASP A 19 -12.24 6.48 -5.37
CA ASP A 19 -12.85 7.56 -6.14
C ASP A 19 -11.80 8.34 -6.93
N GLU A 20 -10.68 8.73 -6.29
CA GLU A 20 -9.55 9.45 -6.93
C GLU A 20 -8.91 8.68 -8.08
N LEU A 21 -8.73 7.36 -7.92
CA LEU A 21 -8.02 6.53 -8.91
C LEU A 21 -8.94 5.80 -9.89
N GLY A 22 -10.26 5.93 -9.76
CA GLY A 22 -11.23 5.19 -10.58
C GLY A 22 -11.13 3.67 -10.42
N ILE A 23 -10.83 3.18 -9.20
CA ILE A 23 -10.70 1.75 -8.88
C ILE A 23 -11.74 1.32 -7.84
N SER A 24 -11.94 0.00 -7.68
CA SER A 24 -12.77 -0.47 -6.57
C SER A 24 -12.10 -0.28 -5.21
N VAL A 25 -12.89 -0.09 -4.15
CA VAL A 25 -12.42 -0.11 -2.75
C VAL A 25 -11.66 -1.41 -2.43
N GLY A 26 -12.10 -2.55 -2.98
CA GLY A 26 -11.41 -3.83 -2.85
C GLY A 26 -10.02 -3.85 -3.51
N THR A 27 -9.89 -3.21 -4.67
CA THR A 27 -8.60 -3.01 -5.35
C THR A 27 -7.67 -2.14 -4.49
N SER A 28 -8.18 -1.06 -3.89
CA SER A 28 -7.42 -0.22 -2.96
C SER A 28 -6.90 -1.04 -1.76
N LYS A 29 -7.78 -1.78 -1.07
CA LYS A 29 -7.40 -2.64 0.07
C LYS A 29 -6.35 -3.69 -0.30
N SER A 30 -6.56 -4.41 -1.41
CA SER A 30 -5.62 -5.45 -1.85
C SER A 30 -4.27 -4.89 -2.30
N ASN A 31 -4.24 -3.70 -2.92
CA ASN A 31 -3.01 -3.00 -3.25
C ASN A 31 -2.21 -2.59 -2.00
N LEU A 32 -2.88 -2.05 -0.98
CA LEU A 32 -2.25 -1.71 0.29
C LEU A 32 -1.66 -2.96 0.97
N ALA A 33 -2.41 -4.07 1.01
CA ALA A 33 -1.96 -5.32 1.59
C ALA A 33 -0.72 -5.89 0.87
N LYS A 34 -0.73 -5.89 -0.47
CA LYS A 34 0.42 -6.30 -1.29
C LYS A 34 1.64 -5.41 -1.04
N ALA A 35 1.44 -4.09 -0.98
CA ALA A 35 2.52 -3.13 -0.70
C ALA A 35 3.16 -3.36 0.68
N LYS A 36 2.36 -3.51 1.74
CA LYS A 36 2.84 -3.87 3.09
C LYS A 36 3.58 -5.21 3.11
N GLY A 37 3.08 -6.20 2.35
CA GLY A 37 3.73 -7.50 2.20
C GLY A 37 5.11 -7.41 1.55
N ASN A 38 5.24 -6.60 0.50
CA ASN A 38 6.52 -6.37 -0.17
C ASN A 38 7.51 -5.60 0.72
N LEU A 39 7.05 -4.57 1.42
CA LEU A 39 7.88 -3.82 2.37
C LEU A 39 8.44 -4.75 3.46
N ARG A 40 7.59 -5.59 4.05
CA ARG A 40 8.03 -6.62 5.01
C ARG A 40 9.08 -7.58 4.44
N LYS A 41 8.97 -7.97 3.16
CA LYS A 41 9.96 -8.85 2.53
C LYS A 41 11.31 -8.16 2.39
N ILE A 42 11.31 -6.91 1.95
CA ILE A 42 12.52 -6.08 1.81
C ILE A 42 13.21 -5.92 3.17
N LEU A 43 12.46 -5.52 4.21
CA LEU A 43 13.02 -5.37 5.56
C LEU A 43 13.61 -6.68 6.11
N LYS A 44 12.97 -7.82 5.83
CA LYS A 44 13.50 -9.15 6.20
C LYS A 44 14.73 -9.59 5.40
N GLN A 45 14.98 -9.00 4.23
CA GLN A 45 16.18 -9.23 3.43
C GLN A 45 17.33 -8.34 3.90
N GLU A 46 17.05 -7.07 4.22
CA GLU A 46 18.03 -6.13 4.78
C GLU A 46 18.58 -6.60 6.14
N HIS A 47 17.75 -7.17 7.01
CA HIS A 47 18.19 -7.76 8.28
C HIS A 47 18.94 -9.11 8.15
N ARG A 48 19.27 -9.53 6.92
CA ARG A 48 20.08 -10.72 6.64
C ARG A 48 21.49 -10.39 6.14
N LEU A 49 21.94 -9.15 6.28
CA LEU A 49 23.33 -8.80 6.04
C LEU A 49 24.19 -9.25 7.24
N PRO A 50 25.29 -10.01 7.00
CA PRO A 50 26.18 -10.52 8.04
C PRO A 50 26.93 -9.40 8.79
#